data_AF-A0A7X8WI40-F1
#
_entry.id   AF-A0A7X8WI40-F1
#
_cell.length_a   1.000
_cell.length_b   1.000
_cell.length_c   1.000
_cell.angle_alpha   90.00
_cell.angle_beta   90.00
_cell.angle_gamma   90.00
#
_symmetry.space_group_name_H-M   'P 1'
#
loop_
_entity.id
_entity.type
_entity.pdbx_description
1 polymer ?
#
loop_
_entity_poly.entity_id
_entity_poly.type
_entity_poly.pdbx_seq_one_letter_code
_entity_poly.pdbx_strand_id
1 'polypeptide(L)'
;MEKVNQPILIAQKSKGYVAMMVASSLLLILALVFFSFLYQGSLERVVQSICFVLWIVFFVYNTFIILLPKKLIYATEKSFVIIGFGNKEQIIPFDQIIEVRQRNTRARSIQYSFGSIIIITPNLRVRVSAIAEVDRIKSKMVELISTYKVKSASL
;
A
#
# COMPACT_ATOMS: atom_id res chain seq x y z
N MET A 1 3.09 -1.33 37.55
CA MET A 1 2.24 -1.86 36.46
C MET A 1 2.44 -0.95 35.25
N GLU A 2 3.33 -1.34 34.34
CA GLU A 2 3.51 -0.64 33.06
C GLU A 2 2.16 -0.63 32.32
N LYS A 3 1.67 0.55 31.97
CA LYS A 3 0.62 0.67 30.95
C LYS A 3 1.21 0.05 29.69
N VAL A 4 0.73 -1.12 29.31
CA VAL A 4 1.00 -1.71 27.99
C VAL A 4 0.40 -0.72 26.99
N ASN A 5 1.22 0.22 26.54
CA ASN A 5 0.81 1.27 25.63
C ASN A 5 0.41 0.60 24.33
N GLN A 6 -0.89 0.56 24.07
CA GLN A 6 -1.43 -0.14 22.93
C GLN A 6 -0.86 0.47 21.64
N PRO A 7 -0.42 -0.36 20.67
CA PRO A 7 0.16 0.14 19.44
C PRO A 7 -0.83 1.04 18.70
N ILE A 8 -0.42 2.27 18.41
CA ILE A 8 -1.26 3.28 17.76
C ILE A 8 -1.23 3.01 16.26
N LEU A 9 -2.39 2.78 15.64
CA LEU A 9 -2.47 2.70 14.18
C LEU A 9 -2.05 4.05 13.56
N ILE A 10 -1.03 4.01 12.72
CA ILE A 10 -0.55 5.17 11.99
C ILE A 10 -1.10 5.13 10.58
N ALA A 11 -0.77 4.09 9.80
CA ALA A 11 -1.11 4.03 8.39
C ALA A 11 -2.04 2.86 8.06
N GLN A 12 -3.00 3.15 7.17
CA GLN A 12 -3.93 2.17 6.61
C GLN A 12 -3.93 2.23 5.09
N LYS A 13 -4.34 1.12 4.47
CA LYS A 13 -4.48 1.00 3.03
C LYS A 13 -5.60 1.92 2.53
N SER A 14 -5.34 2.61 1.42
CA SER A 14 -6.27 3.54 0.82
C SER A 14 -7.47 2.83 0.18
N LYS A 15 -8.67 3.22 0.61
CA LYS A 15 -9.92 2.82 -0.04
C LYS A 15 -9.97 3.28 -1.49
N GLY A 16 -9.45 4.48 -1.80
CA GLY A 16 -9.40 5.01 -3.15
C GLY A 16 -8.48 4.20 -4.07
N TYR A 17 -7.34 3.73 -3.54
CA TYR A 17 -6.46 2.81 -4.26
C TYR A 17 -7.18 1.48 -4.56
N VAL A 18 -7.82 0.89 -3.54
CA VAL A 18 -8.58 -0.37 -3.71
C VAL A 18 -9.72 -0.20 -4.72
N ALA A 19 -10.48 0.89 -4.63
CA ALA A 19 -11.57 1.18 -5.57
C ALA A 19 -11.07 1.30 -7.01
N MET A 20 -9.92 1.95 -7.25
CA MET A 20 -9.34 2.04 -8.59
C MET A 20 -8.85 0.70 -9.13
N MET A 21 -8.29 -0.16 -8.28
CA MET A 21 -7.91 -1.52 -8.70
C MET A 21 -9.14 -2.34 -9.10
N VAL A 22 -10.23 -2.24 -8.33
CA VAL A 22 -11.50 -2.90 -8.67
C VAL A 22 -12.09 -2.34 -9.97
N ALA A 23 -12.17 -1.01 -10.11
CA ALA A 23 -12.73 -0.37 -11.29
C ALA A 23 -11.94 -0.69 -12.56
N SER A 24 -10.61 -0.62 -12.52
CA SER A 24 -9.75 -0.98 -13.66
C SER A 24 -9.91 -2.44 -14.06
N SER A 25 -10.11 -3.33 -13.09
CA SER A 25 -10.37 -4.75 -13.36
C SER A 25 -11.71 -4.96 -14.03
N LEU A 26 -12.78 -4.31 -13.54
CA LEU A 26 -14.10 -4.38 -14.17
C LEU A 26 -14.06 -3.85 -15.62
N LEU A 27 -13.38 -2.74 -15.86
CA LEU A 27 -13.22 -2.18 -17.22
C LEU A 27 -12.47 -3.15 -18.14
N LEU A 28 -11.43 -3.81 -17.65
CA LEU A 28 -10.70 -4.80 -18.44
C LEU A 28 -11.58 -6.02 -18.76
N ILE A 29 -12.36 -6.52 -17.79
CA ILE A 29 -13.28 -7.64 -18.02
C ILE A 29 -14.28 -7.26 -19.12
N LEU A 30 -14.89 -6.08 -19.03
CA LEU A 30 -15.83 -5.59 -20.04
C LEU A 30 -15.16 -5.45 -21.42
N ALA A 31 -13.92 -4.96 -21.47
CA ALA A 31 -13.17 -4.86 -22.71
C ALA A 31 -12.89 -6.24 -23.32
N LEU A 32 -12.43 -7.22 -22.52
CA LEU A 32 -12.17 -8.58 -22.99
C LEU A 32 -13.45 -9.26 -23.51
N VAL A 33 -14.56 -9.10 -22.80
CA VAL A 33 -15.88 -9.60 -23.24
C VAL A 33 -16.29 -8.93 -24.56
N PHE A 34 -16.17 -7.61 -24.66
CA PHE A 34 -16.47 -6.88 -25.88
C PHE A 34 -15.63 -7.34 -27.07
N PHE A 35 -14.30 -7.46 -26.90
CA PHE A 35 -13.42 -7.98 -27.94
C PHE A 35 -13.73 -9.41 -28.34
N SER A 36 -14.18 -10.25 -27.39
CA SER A 36 -14.58 -11.63 -27.68
C SER A 36 -15.82 -11.74 -28.57
N PHE A 37 -16.73 -10.75 -28.51
CA PHE A 37 -17.93 -10.69 -29.35
C PHE A 37 -17.66 -10.05 -30.72
N LEU A 38 -16.70 -9.13 -30.82
CA LEU A 38 -16.37 -8.47 -32.09
C LEU A 38 -15.63 -9.38 -33.08
N TYR A 39 -14.92 -10.40 -32.58
CA TYR A 39 -14.14 -11.27 -33.44
C TYR A 39 -14.95 -12.48 -33.90
N GLN A 40 -15.64 -12.35 -35.03
CA GLN A 40 -16.33 -13.45 -35.73
C GLN A 40 -15.48 -13.87 -36.93
N GLY A 41 -14.65 -14.90 -36.75
CA GLY A 41 -13.72 -15.37 -37.77
C GLY A 41 -13.15 -16.75 -37.47
N SER A 42 -12.33 -17.29 -38.36
CA SER A 42 -11.75 -18.64 -38.21
C SER A 42 -10.95 -18.86 -36.91
N LEU A 43 -10.47 -17.78 -36.28
CA LEU A 43 -9.72 -17.81 -35.02
C LEU A 43 -10.56 -17.45 -33.78
N GLU A 44 -11.89 -17.37 -33.89
CA GLU A 44 -12.79 -16.98 -32.78
C GLU A 44 -12.51 -17.75 -31.47
N ARG A 45 -12.41 -19.08 -31.55
CA ARG A 45 -12.13 -19.94 -30.37
C ARG A 45 -10.77 -19.64 -29.74
N VAL A 46 -9.77 -19.27 -30.55
CA VAL A 46 -8.43 -18.92 -30.08
C VAL A 46 -8.46 -17.59 -29.33
N VAL A 47 -9.13 -16.58 -29.90
CA VAL A 47 -9.29 -15.26 -29.27
C VAL A 47 -10.05 -15.37 -27.95
N GLN A 48 -11.18 -16.09 -27.93
CA GLN A 48 -11.95 -16.33 -26.72
C GLN A 48 -11.12 -17.04 -25.64
N SER A 49 -10.32 -18.04 -26.01
CA SER A 49 -9.43 -18.74 -25.09
C SER A 49 -8.36 -17.82 -24.50
N ILE A 50 -7.75 -16.94 -25.30
CA ILE A 50 -6.78 -15.95 -24.82
C ILE A 50 -7.45 -14.96 -23.87
N CYS A 51 -8.62 -14.42 -24.23
CA CYS A 51 -9.39 -13.53 -23.37
C CYS A 51 -9.72 -14.19 -22.02
N PHE A 52 -10.09 -15.46 -22.02
CA PHE A 52 -10.38 -16.22 -20.79
C PHE A 52 -9.14 -16.42 -19.91
N VAL A 53 -7.99 -16.77 -20.50
CA VAL A 53 -6.72 -16.88 -19.76
C VAL A 53 -6.32 -15.55 -19.15
N LEU A 54 -6.41 -14.45 -19.91
CA LEU A 54 -6.13 -13.10 -19.42
C LEU A 54 -7.07 -12.74 -18.26
N TRP A 55 -8.35 -13.10 -18.37
CA TRP A 55 -9.33 -12.90 -17.31
C TRP A 55 -8.94 -13.62 -16.02
N ILE A 56 -8.56 -14.91 -16.09
CA ILE A 56 -8.10 -15.67 -14.91
C ILE A 56 -6.87 -15.03 -14.27
N VAL A 57 -5.87 -14.67 -15.07
CA VAL A 57 -4.63 -14.06 -14.57
C VAL A 57 -4.94 -12.76 -13.81
N PHE A 58 -5.81 -11.91 -14.38
CA PHE A 58 -6.23 -10.68 -13.72
C PHE A 58 -7.05 -10.94 -12.46
N PHE A 59 -7.93 -11.94 -12.47
CA PHE A 59 -8.73 -12.31 -11.30
C PHE A 59 -7.85 -12.77 -10.13
N VAL A 60 -6.87 -13.63 -10.39
CA VAL A 60 -5.90 -14.10 -9.39
C VAL A 60 -5.08 -12.94 -8.85
N TYR A 61 -4.57 -12.07 -9.73
CA TYR A 61 -3.80 -10.89 -9.33
C TYR A 61 -4.59 -9.94 -8.40
N ASN A 62 -5.87 -9.69 -8.71
CA ASN A 62 -6.71 -8.83 -7.89
C ASN A 62 -7.07 -9.44 -6.54
N THR A 63 -7.37 -10.75 -6.51
CA THR A 63 -7.62 -11.48 -5.27
C THR A 63 -6.45 -11.34 -4.31
N PHE A 64 -5.22 -11.46 -4.83
CA PHE A 64 -4.00 -11.27 -4.07
C PHE A 64 -3.88 -9.86 -3.47
N ILE A 65 -4.29 -8.83 -4.21
CA ILE A 65 -4.28 -7.43 -3.72
C ILE A 65 -5.33 -7.18 -2.64
N ILE A 66 -6.49 -7.85 -2.71
CA ILE A 66 -7.55 -7.74 -1.70
C ILE A 66 -7.12 -8.41 -0.39
N LEU A 67 -6.37 -9.51 -0.47
CA LEU A 67 -5.84 -10.25 0.68
C LEU A 67 -4.68 -9.53 1.40
N LEU A 68 -4.10 -8.49 0.80
CA LEU A 68 -3.07 -7.67 1.46
C LEU A 68 -3.62 -7.00 2.73
N PRO A 69 -2.76 -6.83 3.76
CA PRO A 69 -3.17 -6.23 5.03
C PRO A 69 -3.74 -4.82 4.84
N LYS A 70 -4.86 -4.55 5.53
CA LYS A 70 -5.51 -3.23 5.52
C LYS A 70 -4.80 -2.23 6.43
N LYS A 71 -4.16 -2.71 7.50
CA LYS A 71 -3.38 -1.90 8.44
C LYS A 71 -1.90 -2.11 8.12
N LEU A 72 -1.17 -1.03 7.92
CA LEU A 72 0.15 -1.07 7.30
C LEU A 72 1.27 -0.65 8.26
N ILE A 73 1.01 0.34 9.13
CA ILE A 73 2.02 0.85 10.07
C ILE A 73 1.36 1.12 11.42
N TYR A 74 1.99 0.65 12.49
CA TYR A 74 1.68 0.99 13.88
C TYR A 74 2.87 1.70 14.52
N ALA A 75 2.61 2.57 15.48
CA ALA A 75 3.62 3.14 16.35
C ALA A 75 3.53 2.49 17.73
N THR A 76 4.69 2.11 18.26
CA THR A 76 4.90 1.83 19.68
C THR A 76 5.60 3.03 20.31
N GLU A 77 5.99 2.92 21.58
CA GLU A 77 6.71 4.00 22.27
C GLU A 77 8.09 4.33 21.65
N LYS A 78 8.73 3.35 21.01
CA LYS A 78 10.13 3.46 20.55
C LYS A 78 10.35 3.01 19.11
N SER A 79 9.32 2.54 18.41
CA SER A 79 9.49 1.94 17.08
C SER A 79 8.22 2.03 16.24
N PHE A 80 8.38 1.90 14.92
CA PHE A 80 7.28 1.58 14.02
C PHE A 80 7.24 0.07 13.75
N VAL A 81 6.03 -0.49 13.74
CA VAL A 81 5.78 -1.86 13.28
C VAL A 81 5.10 -1.78 11.92
N ILE A 82 5.79 -2.29 10.90
CA ILE A 82 5.32 -2.32 9.52
C ILE A 82 4.79 -3.71 9.22
N ILE A 83 3.54 -3.79 8.75
CA ILE A 83 2.95 -5.06 8.32
C ILE A 83 3.12 -5.20 6.81
N GLY A 84 3.95 -6.17 6.43
CA GLY A 84 4.23 -6.53 5.04
C GLY A 84 3.33 -7.65 4.52
N PHE A 85 3.71 -8.19 3.36
CA PHE A 85 3.02 -9.31 2.74
C PHE A 85 3.00 -10.55 3.66
N GLY A 86 1.86 -11.24 3.71
CA GLY A 86 1.68 -12.42 4.56
C GLY A 86 1.66 -12.14 6.06
N ASN A 87 1.28 -10.92 6.47
CA ASN A 87 1.28 -10.45 7.86
C ASN A 87 2.66 -10.52 8.53
N LYS A 88 3.74 -10.51 7.75
CA LYS A 88 5.09 -10.41 8.30
C LYS A 88 5.28 -9.02 8.89
N GLU A 89 5.64 -8.97 10.17
CA GLU A 89 5.92 -7.74 10.87
C GLU A 89 7.40 -7.39 10.78
N GLN A 90 7.67 -6.11 10.51
CA GLN A 90 9.01 -5.56 10.53
C GLN A 90 9.04 -4.37 11.49
N ILE A 91 9.87 -4.50 12.53
CA ILE A 91 10.01 -3.49 13.57
C ILE A 91 11.19 -2.58 13.21
N ILE A 92 10.95 -1.27 13.19
CA ILE A 92 11.96 -0.24 12.92
C ILE A 92 12.04 0.71 14.12
N PRO A 93 13.11 0.63 14.94
CA PRO A 93 13.36 1.55 16.05
C PRO A 93 13.49 3.01 15.59
N PHE A 94 12.99 3.96 16.39
CA PHE A 94 12.99 5.39 16.05
C PHE A 94 14.39 6.02 16.00
N ASP A 95 15.31 5.53 16.83
CA ASP A 95 16.73 5.92 16.85
C ASP A 95 17.45 5.55 15.54
N GLN A 96 17.02 4.48 14.88
CA GLN A 96 17.59 4.02 13.61
C GLN A 96 17.00 4.73 12.38
N ILE A 97 15.98 5.57 12.54
CA ILE A 97 15.37 6.27 11.41
C ILE A 97 16.15 7.54 11.09
N ILE A 98 16.75 7.54 9.91
CA ILE A 98 17.44 8.70 9.33
C ILE A 98 16.39 9.65 8.74
N GLU A 99 15.48 9.12 7.92
CA GLU A 99 14.54 9.93 7.15
C GLU A 99 13.24 9.18 6.85
N VAL A 100 12.13 9.93 6.82
CA VAL A 100 10.83 9.47 6.30
C VAL A 100 10.45 10.30 5.08
N ARG A 101 10.42 9.67 3.90
CA ARG A 101 10.00 10.29 2.64
C ARG A 101 8.59 9.85 2.27
N GLN A 102 7.82 10.79 1.71
CA GLN A 102 6.55 10.46 1.06
C GLN A 102 6.70 10.48 -0.46
N ARG A 103 5.90 9.65 -1.12
CA ARG A 103 5.70 9.70 -2.57
C ARG A 103 4.21 9.66 -2.85
N ASN A 104 3.67 10.78 -3.31
CA ASN A 104 2.24 10.89 -3.61
C ASN A 104 1.95 10.20 -4.93
N THR A 105 0.83 9.47 -5.00
CA THR A 105 0.37 8.94 -6.27
C THR A 105 -0.23 10.09 -7.06
N ARG A 106 0.15 10.24 -8.32
CA ARG A 106 -0.39 11.28 -9.21
C ARG A 106 -0.71 10.69 -10.57
N ALA A 107 -1.87 11.04 -11.12
CA ALA A 107 -2.12 11.01 -12.55
C ALA A 107 -1.88 12.42 -13.11
N ARG A 108 -1.58 12.54 -14.41
CA ARG A 108 -1.16 13.78 -15.12
C ARG A 108 -1.48 15.10 -14.40
N SER A 109 -2.77 15.33 -14.10
CA SER A 109 -3.26 16.57 -13.48
C SER A 109 -3.95 16.38 -12.11
N ILE A 110 -3.98 15.15 -11.57
CA ILE A 110 -4.69 14.82 -10.31
C ILE A 110 -3.70 14.20 -9.33
N GLN A 111 -3.48 14.90 -8.22
CA GLN A 111 -2.80 14.34 -7.07
C GLN A 111 -3.80 13.55 -6.24
N TYR A 112 -3.53 12.26 -6.07
CA TYR A 112 -4.35 11.42 -5.22
C TYR A 112 -3.98 11.63 -3.75
N SER A 113 -4.97 11.48 -2.87
CA SER A 113 -4.77 11.52 -1.41
C SER A 113 -4.02 10.32 -0.85
N PHE A 114 -3.61 9.37 -1.70
CA PHE A 114 -2.88 8.17 -1.29
C PHE A 114 -1.54 8.05 -2.01
N GLY A 115 -0.60 7.36 -1.38
CA GLY A 115 0.77 7.31 -1.83
C GLY A 115 1.57 6.18 -1.22
N SER A 116 2.87 6.39 -1.12
CA SER A 116 3.80 5.49 -0.43
C SER A 116 4.61 6.27 0.59
N ILE A 117 4.89 5.64 1.72
CA ILE A 117 5.89 6.09 2.69
C ILE A 117 7.15 5.26 2.49
N ILE A 118 8.30 5.92 2.55
CA ILE A 118 9.62 5.31 2.45
C ILE A 118 10.38 5.66 3.73
N ILE A 119 10.69 4.66 4.54
CA ILE A 119 11.47 4.79 5.76
C ILE A 119 12.91 4.38 5.44
N ILE A 120 13.84 5.27 5.76
CA ILE A 120 15.27 5.09 5.49
C ILE A 120 15.99 4.94 6.83
N THR A 121 16.67 3.82 7.00
CA THR A 121 17.59 3.53 8.09
C THR A 121 19.01 3.35 7.53
N PRO A 122 20.07 3.26 8.36
CA PRO A 122 21.43 3.06 7.88
C PRO A 122 21.59 1.80 7.00
N ASN A 123 20.84 0.75 7.32
CA ASN A 123 21.01 -0.57 6.72
C ASN A 123 19.88 -0.97 5.78
N LEU A 124 18.76 -0.24 5.80
CA LEU A 124 17.54 -0.67 5.12
C LEU A 124 16.72 0.50 4.60
N ARG A 125 16.10 0.28 3.44
CA ARG A 125 15.09 1.16 2.87
C ARG A 125 13.78 0.39 2.74
N VAL A 126 12.78 0.75 3.55
CA VAL A 126 11.46 0.12 3.53
C VAL A 126 10.46 1.03 2.82
N ARG A 127 9.79 0.51 1.78
CA ARG A 127 8.69 1.20 1.10
C ARG A 127 7.37 0.53 1.48
N VAL A 128 6.45 1.34 1.98
CA VAL A 128 5.06 0.94 2.26
C VAL A 128 4.15 1.69 1.30
N SER A 129 3.48 0.97 0.40
CA SER A 129 2.67 1.52 -0.69
C SER A 129 1.17 1.55 -0.35
N ALA A 130 0.41 2.27 -1.17
CA ALA A 130 -1.06 2.35 -1.09
C ALA A 130 -1.58 2.89 0.26
N ILE A 131 -0.84 3.80 0.90
CA ILE A 131 -1.21 4.43 2.17
C ILE A 131 -2.21 5.57 1.93
N ALA A 132 -3.29 5.61 2.69
CA ALA A 132 -4.24 6.74 2.72
C ALA A 132 -3.67 7.98 3.42
N GLU A 133 -4.03 9.18 2.95
CA GLU A 133 -3.66 10.47 3.55
C GLU A 133 -2.14 10.61 3.78
N VAL A 134 -1.33 10.23 2.79
CA VAL A 134 0.12 10.04 2.93
C VAL A 134 0.85 11.28 3.49
N ASP A 135 0.38 12.49 3.16
CA ASP A 135 0.91 13.75 3.68
C ASP A 135 0.74 13.85 5.20
N ARG A 136 -0.47 13.57 5.70
CA ARG A 136 -0.78 13.54 7.14
C ARG A 136 0.00 12.46 7.86
N ILE A 137 0.14 11.29 7.24
CA ILE A 137 0.89 10.16 7.79
C ILE A 137 2.37 10.52 7.95
N LYS A 138 2.99 11.12 6.94
CA LYS A 138 4.38 11.57 7.01
C LYS A 138 4.57 12.54 8.18
N SER A 139 3.74 13.58 8.27
CA SER A 139 3.83 14.58 9.34
C SER A 139 3.72 13.92 10.72
N LYS A 140 2.74 13.03 10.91
CA LYS A 140 2.57 12.28 12.17
C LYS A 140 3.76 11.39 12.51
N MET A 141 4.35 10.73 11.51
CA MET A 141 5.54 9.89 11.73
C MET A 141 6.75 10.72 12.15
N VAL A 142 6.98 11.87 11.51
CA VAL A 142 8.08 12.79 11.87
C VAL A 142 7.91 13.33 13.28
N GLU A 143 6.68 13.73 13.65
CA GLU A 143 6.34 14.22 15.00
C GLU A 143 6.62 13.17 16.09
N LEU A 144 6.27 11.90 15.85
CA LEU A 144 6.54 10.82 16.80
C LEU A 144 8.04 10.57 16.98
N ILE A 145 8.81 10.57 15.88
CA ILE A 145 10.26 10.41 15.92
C ILE A 145 10.91 11.59 16.68
N SER A 146 10.50 12.83 16.39
CA SER A 146 11.08 14.01 17.04
C SER A 146 10.77 14.04 18.53
N THR A 147 9.53 13.72 18.92
CA THR A 147 9.12 13.65 20.33
C THR A 147 9.94 12.62 21.09
N TYR A 148 10.18 11.45 20.49
CA TYR A 148 11.03 10.42 21.07
C TYR A 148 12.47 10.90 21.25
N LYS A 149 13.08 11.51 20.23
CA LYS A 149 14.47 11.99 20.27
C LYS A 149 14.69 13.08 21.32
N VAL A 150 13.71 13.97 21.51
CA VAL A 150 13.74 14.99 22.58
C VAL A 150 13.68 14.32 23.95
N LYS A 151 12.74 13.39 24.15
CA LYS A 151 12.59 12.68 25.42
C LYS A 151 13.82 11.83 25.78
N SER A 152 14.46 11.19 24.80
CA SER A 152 15.68 10.41 25.03
C SER A 152 16.90 11.27 25.31
N ALA A 153 16.94 12.52 24.83
CA ALA A 153 18.04 13.45 25.11
C ALA A 153 17.92 14.12 26.48
N SER A 154 16.71 14.12 27.08
CA SER A 154 16.44 14.66 28.42
C SER A 154 16.59 13.64 29.56
N LEU A 155 16.92 12.39 29.23
CA LEU A 155 17.14 11.27 30.17
C LEU A 155 18.65 10.97 30.24
#